data_AF-A0A923D3C2-F1
#
_entry.id   AF-A0A923D3C2-F1
#
_cell.length_a   1.000
_cell.length_b   1.000
_cell.length_c   1.000
_cell.angle_alpha   90.00
_cell.angle_beta   90.00
_cell.angle_gamma   90.00
#
_symmetry.space_group_name_H-M   'P 1'
#
loop_
_entity.id
_entity.type
_entity.pdbx_description
1 polymer ?
#
loop_
_entity_poly.entity_id
_entity_poly.type
_entity_poly.pdbx_seq_one_letter_code
_entity_poly.pdbx_strand_id
1 'polypeptide(L)'
;MPPLPLQPAIFLDRDGTLIEDVGFIRLPSEVVFFPDAITSLQRLKGRYLLFLVTNQPGIGHGILQHEDVERINRFVADAFTREGITISAVYYCPHTRGQGCDCIKPAPYFMLKAAEEFHIDLSLSFVIGDHPHDVEMAKNVGAGGIYLLTGHGKEHRHELMPGVLVAENMEEAIRMILEEDLPLQKETTHIRQAAGIITRGGIVAFPTETVYGLGANAFNPLAVARIFDVKKRPYFDPLIVHIAQPADLEKIVSDIPSEAGKLMERFWPGPLTLVLPKRQEMPDLVTAGLPTVAVRMPSHAVALELIELAGCPIAAPSANPFGYLSPTTAQHVREQLGNEVDLILDGGPCEVGVESTILSFSEKRPRLLRPGGVSLEEIESIIGKVETGPVKTQRPSAPGMLARHYAPRTPIVLDWHDKGLRALEGKKIGLLAFQEPVNGSASDHVEVLSKKGDLREAAANLFAAIRRLDAAKLDVILAEAVPEVGLGRAIMDRLRRASHKEEIDT
;
A
#
# COMPACT_ATOMS: atom_id res chain seq x y z
N MET A 1 -26.48 -3.00 -20.02
CA MET A 1 -26.91 -3.14 -18.61
C MET A 1 -25.67 -2.97 -17.74
N PRO A 2 -25.71 -2.23 -16.63
CA PRO A 2 -24.59 -2.23 -15.70
C PRO A 2 -24.35 -3.65 -15.17
N PRO A 3 -23.09 -4.05 -14.88
CA PRO A 3 -22.82 -5.33 -14.25
C PRO A 3 -23.56 -5.42 -12.91
N LEU A 4 -24.08 -6.60 -12.58
CA LEU A 4 -24.69 -6.85 -11.28
C LEU A 4 -23.66 -6.55 -10.17
N PRO A 5 -24.05 -5.89 -9.07
CA PRO A 5 -23.14 -5.65 -7.96
C PRO A 5 -22.68 -6.99 -7.38
N LEU A 6 -21.37 -7.12 -7.15
CA LEU A 6 -20.81 -8.31 -6.52
C LEU A 6 -21.31 -8.43 -5.08
N GLN A 7 -21.56 -9.67 -4.63
CA GLN A 7 -22.11 -9.96 -3.30
C GLN A 7 -21.07 -10.63 -2.40
N PRO A 8 -21.03 -10.35 -1.08
CA PRO A 8 -20.17 -11.08 -0.17
C PRO A 8 -20.76 -12.46 0.17
N ALA A 9 -19.92 -13.43 0.50
CA ALA A 9 -20.32 -14.79 0.83
C ALA A 9 -19.58 -15.39 2.03
N ILE A 10 -20.12 -16.47 2.59
CA ILE A 10 -19.48 -17.30 3.60
C ILE A 10 -19.47 -18.74 3.10
N PHE A 11 -18.27 -19.32 3.07
CA PHE A 11 -18.01 -20.70 2.70
C PHE A 11 -17.75 -21.50 3.97
N LEU A 12 -18.59 -22.49 4.24
CA LEU A 12 -18.58 -23.27 5.46
C LEU A 12 -18.06 -24.68 5.13
N ASP A 13 -17.11 -25.18 5.91
CA ASP A 13 -16.93 -26.63 5.94
C ASP A 13 -18.14 -27.30 6.60
N ARG A 14 -18.38 -28.57 6.25
CA ARG A 14 -19.51 -29.35 6.77
C ARG A 14 -19.12 -30.08 8.05
N ASP A 15 -18.23 -31.06 7.90
CA ASP A 15 -17.77 -31.95 8.96
C ASP A 15 -16.82 -31.16 9.87
N GLY A 16 -16.91 -31.32 11.18
CA GLY A 16 -16.09 -30.59 12.17
C GLY A 16 -16.46 -29.10 12.37
N THR A 17 -17.27 -28.54 11.48
CA THR A 17 -17.67 -27.12 11.48
C THR A 17 -19.17 -26.90 11.72
N LEU A 18 -20.04 -27.55 10.94
CA LEU A 18 -21.51 -27.47 11.14
C LEU A 18 -22.06 -28.69 11.88
N ILE A 19 -21.43 -29.84 11.66
CA ILE A 19 -21.80 -31.13 12.24
C ILE A 19 -20.56 -31.80 12.83
N GLU A 20 -20.74 -32.66 13.83
CA GLU A 20 -19.64 -33.43 14.40
C GLU A 20 -18.97 -34.31 13.32
N ASP A 21 -17.63 -34.35 13.30
CA ASP A 21 -16.90 -35.27 12.43
C ASP A 21 -16.86 -36.66 13.07
N VAL A 22 -17.68 -37.56 12.54
CA VAL A 22 -17.73 -38.99 12.91
C VAL A 22 -17.20 -39.88 11.79
N GLY A 23 -16.45 -39.31 10.84
CA GLY A 23 -15.93 -39.98 9.65
C GLY A 23 -16.96 -40.09 8.52
N PHE A 24 -17.09 -41.29 7.93
CA PHE A 24 -17.92 -41.49 6.73
C PHE A 24 -19.41 -41.67 7.06
N ILE A 25 -20.16 -40.57 7.04
CA ILE A 25 -21.61 -40.53 7.28
C ILE A 25 -22.38 -41.12 6.10
N ARG A 26 -23.27 -42.09 6.37
CA ARG A 26 -24.15 -42.70 5.35
C ARG A 26 -25.60 -42.29 5.54
N LEU A 27 -26.06 -42.20 6.78
CA LEU A 27 -27.47 -42.01 7.11
C LEU A 27 -27.68 -40.64 7.78
N PRO A 28 -28.78 -39.93 7.47
CA PRO A 28 -29.13 -38.68 8.15
C PRO A 28 -29.20 -38.77 9.67
N SER A 29 -29.51 -39.95 10.23
CA SER A 29 -29.56 -40.18 11.67
C SER A 29 -28.19 -40.14 12.36
N GLU A 30 -27.10 -40.23 11.58
CA GLU A 30 -25.71 -40.13 12.08
C GLU A 30 -25.24 -38.66 12.14
N VAL A 31 -26.03 -37.72 11.62
CA VAL A 31 -25.69 -36.30 11.62
C VAL A 31 -26.04 -35.67 12.96
N VAL A 32 -25.02 -35.18 13.67
CA VAL A 32 -25.15 -34.42 14.90
C VAL A 32 -24.70 -32.98 14.64
N PHE A 33 -25.61 -32.01 14.73
CA PHE A 33 -25.28 -30.61 14.56
C PHE A 33 -24.60 -30.04 15.79
N PHE A 34 -23.63 -29.14 15.61
CA PHE A 34 -23.15 -28.35 16.73
C PHE A 34 -24.28 -27.45 17.27
N PRO A 35 -24.43 -27.31 18.60
CA PRO A 35 -25.57 -26.63 19.21
C PRO A 35 -25.77 -25.18 18.77
N ASP A 36 -24.70 -24.49 18.40
CA ASP A 36 -24.67 -23.07 18.03
C ASP A 36 -24.62 -22.83 16.52
N ALA A 37 -24.46 -23.87 15.69
CA ALA A 37 -24.26 -23.71 14.25
C ALA A 37 -25.45 -23.02 13.56
N ILE A 38 -26.67 -23.47 13.84
CA ILE A 38 -27.89 -22.93 13.25
C ILE A 38 -28.17 -21.52 13.78
N THR A 39 -28.21 -21.35 15.10
CA THR A 39 -28.58 -20.09 15.75
C THR A 39 -27.60 -18.97 15.40
N SER A 40 -26.31 -19.28 15.29
CA SER A 40 -25.28 -18.30 14.93
C SER A 40 -25.42 -17.82 13.48
N LEU A 41 -25.63 -18.74 12.53
CA LEU A 41 -25.77 -18.39 11.11
C LEU A 41 -27.04 -17.58 10.80
N GLN A 42 -28.08 -17.65 11.63
CA GLN A 42 -29.27 -16.79 11.49
C GLN A 42 -28.91 -15.30 11.53
N ARG A 43 -27.85 -14.92 12.26
CA ARG A 43 -27.39 -13.53 12.39
C ARG A 43 -26.82 -12.95 11.09
N LEU A 44 -26.48 -13.81 10.12
CA LEU A 44 -25.90 -13.43 8.82
C LEU A 44 -26.94 -13.32 7.71
N LYS A 45 -28.20 -13.62 8.01
CA LYS A 45 -29.31 -13.64 7.05
C LYS A 45 -29.42 -12.31 6.30
N GLY A 46 -29.42 -12.40 4.96
CA GLY A 46 -29.55 -11.25 4.07
C GLY A 46 -28.30 -10.38 3.94
N ARG A 47 -27.19 -10.72 4.63
CA ARG A 47 -25.90 -10.02 4.51
C ARG A 47 -24.92 -10.77 3.63
N TYR A 48 -24.91 -12.10 3.71
CA TYR A 48 -23.97 -12.97 2.97
C TYR A 48 -24.73 -14.09 2.26
N LEU A 49 -24.25 -14.46 1.08
CA LEU A 49 -24.60 -15.76 0.48
C LEU A 49 -23.86 -16.87 1.22
N LEU A 50 -24.53 -17.98 1.53
CA LEU A 50 -23.91 -19.10 2.24
C LEU A 50 -23.67 -20.28 1.30
N PHE A 51 -22.51 -20.91 1.43
CA PHE A 51 -22.10 -22.08 0.64
C PHE A 51 -21.51 -23.15 1.55
N LEU A 52 -21.76 -24.42 1.23
CA LEU A 52 -21.08 -25.55 1.86
C LEU A 52 -19.95 -26.04 0.95
N VAL A 53 -18.75 -26.23 1.49
CA VAL A 53 -17.58 -26.73 0.75
C VAL A 53 -16.88 -27.81 1.57
N THR A 54 -17.03 -29.07 1.17
CA THR A 54 -16.53 -30.22 1.93
C THR A 54 -15.67 -31.18 1.10
N ASN A 55 -14.66 -31.78 1.73
CA ASN A 55 -13.88 -32.87 1.11
C ASN A 55 -14.51 -34.21 1.50
N GLN A 56 -14.86 -35.05 0.53
CA GLN A 56 -15.54 -36.34 0.74
C GLN A 56 -14.72 -37.49 0.13
N PRO A 57 -13.51 -37.78 0.65
CA PRO A 57 -12.61 -38.79 0.08
C PRO A 57 -13.17 -40.21 0.20
N GLY A 58 -14.23 -40.43 1.00
CA GLY A 58 -14.91 -41.72 1.12
C GLY A 58 -15.43 -42.26 -0.22
N ILE A 59 -15.77 -41.37 -1.17
CA ILE A 59 -16.12 -41.77 -2.54
C ILE A 59 -14.89 -42.33 -3.26
N GLY A 60 -13.78 -41.59 -3.27
CA GLY A 60 -12.52 -42.04 -3.88
C GLY A 60 -11.93 -43.30 -3.26
N HIS A 61 -12.24 -43.57 -1.98
CA HIS A 61 -11.90 -44.82 -1.30
C HIS A 61 -12.89 -45.97 -1.56
N GLY A 62 -14.00 -45.74 -2.27
CA GLY A 62 -15.05 -46.72 -2.53
C GLY A 62 -15.92 -47.08 -1.32
N ILE A 63 -15.86 -46.27 -0.26
CA ILE A 63 -16.58 -46.47 1.02
C ILE A 63 -17.98 -45.85 0.96
N LEU A 64 -18.15 -44.77 0.19
CA LEU A 64 -19.40 -44.03 0.00
C LEU A 64 -19.74 -43.96 -1.49
N GLN A 65 -21.04 -43.91 -1.81
CA GLN A 65 -21.50 -43.53 -3.15
C GLN A 65 -21.79 -42.03 -3.21
N HIS A 66 -21.82 -41.48 -4.42
CA HIS A 66 -22.21 -40.08 -4.63
C HIS A 66 -23.61 -39.80 -4.07
N GLU A 67 -24.57 -40.74 -4.22
CA GLU A 67 -25.92 -40.54 -3.69
C GLU A 67 -25.96 -40.47 -2.16
N ASP A 68 -25.04 -41.15 -1.46
CA ASP A 68 -24.95 -41.09 0.00
C ASP A 68 -24.54 -39.67 0.44
N VAL A 69 -23.47 -39.14 -0.15
CA VAL A 69 -22.96 -37.80 0.16
C VAL A 69 -23.99 -36.72 -0.18
N GLU A 70 -24.63 -36.81 -1.34
CA GLU A 70 -25.67 -35.85 -1.73
C GLU A 70 -26.89 -35.91 -0.81
N ARG A 71 -27.28 -37.11 -0.35
CA ARG A 71 -28.36 -37.27 0.62
C ARG A 71 -28.03 -36.56 1.93
N ILE A 72 -26.80 -36.72 2.43
CA ILE A 72 -26.36 -36.04 3.67
C ILE A 72 -26.29 -34.53 3.46
N ASN A 73 -25.71 -34.07 2.35
CA ASN A 73 -25.62 -32.65 2.03
C ASN A 73 -27.00 -31.98 1.94
N ARG A 74 -27.97 -32.64 1.29
CA ARG A 74 -29.36 -32.16 1.26
C ARG A 74 -29.97 -32.11 2.66
N PHE A 75 -29.80 -33.18 3.45
CA PHE A 75 -30.32 -33.21 4.82
C PHE A 75 -29.78 -32.06 5.68
N VAL A 76 -28.48 -31.77 5.57
CA VAL A 76 -27.84 -30.65 6.26
C VAL A 76 -28.41 -29.32 5.77
N ALA A 77 -28.43 -29.07 4.46
CA ALA A 77 -28.97 -27.83 3.90
C ALA A 77 -30.47 -27.61 4.22
N ASP A 78 -31.27 -28.68 4.24
CA ASP A 78 -32.69 -28.65 4.59
C ASP A 78 -32.90 -28.31 6.08
N ALA A 79 -32.00 -28.73 6.97
CA ALA A 79 -32.04 -28.35 8.37
C ALA A 79 -31.90 -26.83 8.55
N PHE A 80 -30.94 -26.20 7.86
CA PHE A 80 -30.78 -24.75 7.85
C PHE A 80 -31.96 -24.03 7.17
N THR A 81 -32.49 -24.61 6.09
CA THR A 81 -33.63 -24.04 5.36
C THR A 81 -34.90 -23.97 6.22
N ARG A 82 -35.17 -24.99 7.05
CA ARG A 82 -36.30 -24.99 8.01
C ARG A 82 -36.21 -23.84 9.02
N GLU A 83 -35.00 -23.41 9.33
CA GLU A 83 -34.69 -22.32 10.25
C GLU A 83 -34.55 -20.97 9.51
N GLY A 84 -34.93 -20.93 8.23
CA GLY A 84 -34.97 -19.72 7.41
C GLY A 84 -33.60 -19.23 6.94
N ILE A 85 -32.59 -20.09 6.92
CA ILE A 85 -31.24 -19.84 6.39
C ILE A 85 -31.12 -20.52 5.03
N THR A 86 -30.74 -19.78 3.99
CA THR A 86 -30.57 -20.31 2.64
C THR A 86 -29.11 -20.67 2.36
N ILE A 87 -28.84 -21.94 2.09
CA ILE A 87 -27.58 -22.40 1.48
C ILE A 87 -27.73 -22.29 -0.04
N SER A 88 -26.90 -21.46 -0.66
CA SER A 88 -26.99 -21.12 -2.08
C SER A 88 -26.53 -22.26 -2.99
N ALA A 89 -25.45 -22.94 -2.59
CA ALA A 89 -25.00 -24.18 -3.23
C ALA A 89 -24.16 -25.02 -2.26
N VAL A 90 -24.08 -26.33 -2.55
CA VAL A 90 -23.22 -27.28 -1.85
C VAL A 90 -22.22 -27.86 -2.83
N TYR A 91 -20.94 -27.71 -2.53
CA TYR A 91 -19.83 -28.25 -3.29
C TYR A 91 -19.11 -29.33 -2.49
N TYR A 92 -18.72 -30.41 -3.16
CA TYR A 92 -17.94 -31.46 -2.54
C TYR A 92 -16.90 -32.06 -3.49
N CYS A 93 -15.70 -32.32 -2.97
CA CYS A 93 -14.67 -33.01 -3.74
C CYS A 93 -14.69 -34.52 -3.40
N PRO A 94 -14.93 -35.43 -4.35
CA PRO A 94 -15.02 -36.86 -4.08
C PRO A 94 -13.65 -37.58 -4.03
N HIS A 95 -12.57 -36.86 -4.37
CA HIS A 95 -11.25 -37.45 -4.60
C HIS A 95 -10.42 -37.61 -3.32
N THR A 96 -9.47 -38.53 -3.38
CA THR A 96 -8.40 -38.69 -2.39
C THR A 96 -7.21 -37.78 -2.75
N ARG A 97 -6.39 -37.41 -1.75
CA ARG A 97 -5.22 -36.52 -1.97
C ARG A 97 -4.21 -37.04 -3.00
N GLY A 98 -4.10 -38.36 -3.16
CA GLY A 98 -3.18 -38.98 -4.13
C GLY A 98 -3.61 -38.84 -5.60
N GLN A 99 -4.84 -38.38 -5.87
CA GLN A 99 -5.38 -38.29 -7.23
C GLN A 99 -5.07 -36.96 -7.93
N GLY A 100 -4.47 -35.98 -7.25
CA GLY A 100 -3.98 -34.73 -7.86
C GLY A 100 -5.08 -33.87 -8.49
N CYS A 101 -6.27 -33.82 -7.89
CA CYS A 101 -7.37 -32.99 -8.39
C CYS A 101 -7.28 -31.54 -7.90
N ASP A 102 -7.84 -30.62 -8.69
CA ASP A 102 -7.89 -29.20 -8.32
C ASP A 102 -9.03 -28.86 -7.34
N CYS A 103 -9.95 -29.80 -7.05
CA CYS A 103 -11.12 -29.53 -6.20
C CYS A 103 -10.90 -29.68 -4.70
N ILE A 104 -9.84 -30.36 -4.28
CA ILE A 104 -9.64 -30.71 -2.87
C ILE A 104 -9.03 -29.54 -2.12
N LYS A 105 -9.62 -29.15 -0.98
CA LYS A 105 -9.03 -28.09 -0.13
C LYS A 105 -7.59 -28.49 0.25
N PRO A 106 -6.59 -27.60 0.11
CA PRO A 106 -6.68 -26.13 0.12
C PRO A 106 -6.83 -25.45 -1.26
N ALA A 107 -7.04 -26.20 -2.35
CA ALA A 107 -7.26 -25.60 -3.65
C ALA A 107 -8.61 -24.84 -3.68
N PRO A 108 -8.66 -23.59 -4.18
CA PRO A 108 -9.84 -22.74 -4.06
C PRO A 108 -10.87 -22.94 -5.18
N TYR A 109 -10.83 -24.07 -5.88
CA TYR A 109 -11.64 -24.32 -7.08
C TYR A 109 -13.13 -24.03 -6.87
N PHE A 110 -13.72 -24.50 -5.77
CA PHE A 110 -15.14 -24.28 -5.51
C PHE A 110 -15.49 -22.84 -5.10
N MET A 111 -14.56 -22.10 -4.49
CA MET A 111 -14.76 -20.68 -4.22
C MET A 111 -14.72 -19.86 -5.51
N LEU A 112 -13.76 -20.14 -6.39
CA LEU A 112 -13.67 -19.49 -7.71
C LEU A 112 -14.89 -19.80 -8.57
N LYS A 113 -15.34 -21.06 -8.57
CA LYS A 113 -16.57 -21.48 -9.25
C LYS A 113 -17.80 -20.76 -8.71
N ALA A 114 -17.97 -20.69 -7.39
CA ALA A 114 -19.07 -19.96 -6.78
C ALA A 114 -19.02 -18.46 -7.11
N ALA A 115 -17.82 -17.87 -7.14
CA ALA A 115 -17.65 -16.46 -7.48
C ALA A 115 -18.08 -16.13 -8.90
N GLU A 116 -17.79 -17.03 -9.85
CA GLU A 116 -18.27 -16.92 -11.23
C GLU A 116 -19.79 -17.11 -11.32
N GLU A 117 -20.33 -18.17 -10.72
CA GLU A 117 -21.75 -18.55 -10.84
C GLU A 117 -22.70 -17.60 -10.12
N PHE A 118 -22.29 -17.05 -8.97
CA PHE A 118 -23.14 -16.24 -8.09
C PHE A 118 -22.69 -14.77 -8.00
N HIS A 119 -21.70 -14.36 -8.80
CA HIS A 119 -21.16 -13.00 -8.80
C HIS A 119 -20.67 -12.56 -7.41
N ILE A 120 -19.80 -13.36 -6.79
CA ILE A 120 -19.31 -13.14 -5.42
C ILE A 120 -18.04 -12.29 -5.44
N ASP A 121 -17.93 -11.34 -4.51
CA ASP A 121 -16.66 -10.71 -4.17
C ASP A 121 -15.94 -11.52 -3.09
N LEU A 122 -14.95 -12.32 -3.51
CA LEU A 122 -14.19 -13.16 -2.58
C LEU A 122 -13.40 -12.35 -1.55
N SER A 123 -13.06 -11.09 -1.82
CA SER A 123 -12.34 -10.24 -0.87
C SER A 123 -13.21 -9.76 0.29
N LEU A 124 -14.53 -9.73 0.08
CA LEU A 124 -15.52 -9.44 1.12
C LEU A 124 -16.10 -10.71 1.74
N SER A 125 -15.54 -11.87 1.40
CA SER A 125 -16.06 -13.19 1.78
C SER A 125 -15.19 -13.86 2.83
N PHE A 126 -15.78 -14.83 3.53
CA PHE A 126 -15.12 -15.59 4.58
C PHE A 126 -15.21 -17.09 4.33
N VAL A 127 -14.21 -17.82 4.77
CA VAL A 127 -14.24 -19.27 4.96
C VAL A 127 -14.24 -19.54 6.45
N ILE A 128 -15.09 -20.46 6.90
CA ILE A 128 -15.10 -20.97 8.28
C ILE A 128 -14.91 -22.48 8.21
N GLY A 129 -13.90 -22.99 8.91
CA GLY A 129 -13.55 -24.40 8.91
C GLY A 129 -12.69 -24.78 10.12
N ASP A 130 -12.60 -26.07 10.43
CA ASP A 130 -11.80 -26.61 11.53
C ASP A 130 -10.49 -27.28 11.08
N HIS A 131 -10.17 -27.25 9.78
CA HIS A 131 -8.91 -27.78 9.26
C HIS A 131 -8.03 -26.64 8.71
N PRO A 132 -6.68 -26.69 8.88
CA PRO A 132 -5.76 -25.73 8.24
C PRO A 132 -5.99 -25.48 6.75
N HIS A 133 -6.45 -26.50 6.00
CA HIS A 133 -6.72 -26.36 4.57
C HIS A 133 -7.88 -25.42 4.25
N ASP A 134 -8.82 -25.19 5.17
CA ASP A 134 -9.95 -24.29 4.96
C ASP A 134 -9.48 -22.84 4.95
N VAL A 135 -8.69 -22.46 5.95
CA VAL A 135 -8.14 -21.11 6.06
C VAL A 135 -7.03 -20.84 5.04
N GLU A 136 -6.30 -21.89 4.63
CA GLU A 136 -5.37 -21.80 3.49
C GLU A 136 -6.12 -21.59 2.16
N MET A 137 -7.23 -22.29 1.94
CA MET A 137 -8.11 -22.07 0.79
C MET A 137 -8.59 -20.61 0.75
N ALA A 138 -9.01 -20.05 1.90
CA ALA A 138 -9.42 -18.65 2.00
C ALA A 138 -8.30 -17.70 1.56
N LYS A 139 -7.10 -17.91 2.10
CA LYS A 139 -5.90 -17.12 1.79
C LYS A 139 -5.55 -17.15 0.31
N ASN A 140 -5.67 -18.31 -0.33
CA ASN A 140 -5.35 -18.52 -1.75
C ASN A 140 -6.22 -17.66 -2.70
N VAL A 141 -7.36 -17.13 -2.23
CA VAL A 141 -8.23 -16.23 -2.99
C VAL A 141 -8.41 -14.86 -2.32
N GLY A 142 -7.64 -14.56 -1.28
CA GLY A 142 -7.73 -13.30 -0.54
C GLY A 142 -9.03 -13.12 0.24
N ALA A 143 -9.70 -14.21 0.60
CA ALA A 143 -10.86 -14.23 1.49
C ALA A 143 -10.42 -14.34 2.96
N GLY A 144 -11.33 -14.03 3.88
CA GLY A 144 -11.12 -14.19 5.32
C GLY A 144 -11.06 -15.64 5.79
N GLY A 145 -10.06 -16.01 6.59
CA GLY A 145 -9.95 -17.35 7.20
C GLY A 145 -10.36 -17.39 8.68
N ILE A 146 -11.54 -17.97 8.92
CA ILE A 146 -12.19 -18.49 10.13
C ILE A 146 -11.72 -19.84 10.68
N TYR A 147 -10.65 -19.98 11.46
CA TYR A 147 -10.32 -21.30 12.03
C TYR A 147 -11.11 -21.61 13.30
N LEU A 148 -11.87 -22.70 13.33
CA LEU A 148 -12.62 -23.14 14.50
C LEU A 148 -11.83 -24.13 15.36
N LEU A 149 -12.04 -24.08 16.67
CA LEU A 149 -11.55 -25.09 17.62
C LEU A 149 -12.58 -26.21 17.89
N THR A 150 -13.60 -26.34 17.04
CA THR A 150 -14.53 -27.49 16.97
C THR A 150 -13.91 -28.63 16.16
N GLY A 151 -14.53 -29.81 16.13
CA GLY A 151 -14.05 -30.94 15.32
C GLY A 151 -12.58 -31.30 15.57
N HIS A 152 -11.79 -31.35 14.48
CA HIS A 152 -10.35 -31.58 14.51
C HIS A 152 -9.52 -30.32 14.80
N GLY A 153 -10.19 -29.18 14.97
CA GLY A 153 -9.59 -27.86 15.15
C GLY A 153 -8.58 -27.77 16.29
N LYS A 154 -8.85 -28.40 17.42
CA LYS A 154 -7.93 -28.41 18.58
C LYS A 154 -6.63 -29.16 18.30
N GLU A 155 -6.69 -30.22 17.50
CA GLU A 155 -5.56 -31.10 17.21
C GLU A 155 -4.60 -30.43 16.22
N HIS A 156 -5.14 -29.81 15.16
CA HIS A 156 -4.35 -29.20 14.09
C HIS A 156 -4.00 -27.72 14.32
N ARG A 157 -4.33 -27.14 15.48
CA ARG A 157 -4.03 -25.73 15.80
C ARG A 157 -2.55 -25.37 15.61
N HIS A 158 -1.66 -26.31 15.89
CA HIS A 158 -0.21 -26.12 15.78
C HIS A 158 0.30 -26.02 14.33
N GLU A 159 -0.52 -26.42 13.34
CA GLU A 159 -0.21 -26.37 11.91
C GLU A 159 -0.62 -25.04 11.26
N LEU A 160 -1.26 -24.14 12.03
CA LEU A 160 -1.75 -22.87 11.50
C LEU A 160 -0.62 -21.92 11.14
N MET A 161 -0.81 -21.24 10.01
CA MET A 161 0.03 -20.11 9.62
C MET A 161 -0.15 -18.93 10.60
N PRO A 162 0.88 -18.09 10.81
CA PRO A 162 0.74 -16.85 11.58
C PRO A 162 -0.35 -15.94 11.00
N GLY A 163 -1.14 -15.30 11.87
CA GLY A 163 -2.16 -14.31 11.48
C GLY A 163 -3.54 -14.90 11.11
N VAL A 164 -3.73 -16.22 11.19
CA VAL A 164 -5.07 -16.83 11.05
C VAL A 164 -5.93 -16.48 12.27
N LEU A 165 -7.19 -16.10 12.01
CA LEU A 165 -8.17 -15.85 13.06
C LEU A 165 -8.66 -17.19 13.62
N VAL A 166 -8.70 -17.29 14.95
CA VAL A 166 -9.10 -18.51 15.65
C VAL A 166 -10.29 -18.20 16.53
N ALA A 167 -11.37 -18.96 16.37
CA ALA A 167 -12.59 -18.87 17.17
C ALA A 167 -12.83 -20.20 17.91
N GLU A 168 -13.33 -20.12 19.14
CA GLU A 168 -13.64 -21.31 19.94
C GLU A 168 -14.82 -22.12 19.37
N ASN A 169 -15.77 -21.43 18.73
CA ASN A 169 -17.00 -22.01 18.17
C ASN A 169 -17.60 -21.12 17.07
N MET A 170 -18.74 -21.54 16.50
CA MET A 170 -19.41 -20.83 15.42
C MET A 170 -19.93 -19.46 15.88
N GLU A 171 -20.48 -19.37 17.10
CA GLU A 171 -20.98 -18.11 17.66
C GLU A 171 -19.89 -17.03 17.68
N GLU A 172 -18.69 -17.38 18.14
CA GLU A 172 -17.56 -16.45 18.17
C GLU A 172 -17.09 -16.08 16.75
N ALA A 173 -17.00 -17.04 15.83
CA ALA A 173 -16.64 -16.74 14.44
C ALA A 173 -17.64 -15.76 13.81
N ILE A 174 -18.94 -15.94 14.03
CA ILE A 174 -19.96 -15.02 13.53
C ILE A 174 -19.87 -13.65 14.21
N ARG A 175 -19.55 -13.61 15.51
CA ARG A 175 -19.29 -12.37 16.22
C ARG A 175 -18.12 -11.60 15.58
N MET A 176 -17.00 -12.28 15.30
CA MET A 176 -15.84 -11.68 14.63
C MET A 176 -16.20 -11.10 13.24
N ILE A 177 -17.04 -11.78 12.48
CA ILE A 177 -17.53 -11.30 11.17
C ILE A 177 -18.43 -10.07 11.32
N LEU A 178 -19.30 -10.04 12.33
CA LEU A 178 -20.31 -8.99 12.50
C LEU A 178 -19.81 -7.74 13.22
N GLU A 179 -18.83 -7.85 14.12
CA GLU A 179 -18.30 -6.73 14.91
C GLU A 179 -17.30 -5.86 14.14
N GLU A 180 -16.94 -6.23 12.91
CA GLU A 180 -16.24 -5.37 11.97
C GLU A 180 -14.89 -4.79 12.47
N ASP A 181 -14.21 -5.49 13.37
CA ASP A 181 -12.85 -5.16 13.85
C ASP A 181 -11.85 -6.26 13.44
N LEU A 182 -11.83 -6.58 12.14
CA LEU A 182 -10.81 -7.42 11.52
C LEU A 182 -9.80 -6.54 10.80
N PRO A 183 -8.67 -6.19 11.45
CA PRO A 183 -7.74 -5.16 10.95
C PRO A 183 -7.10 -5.56 9.61
N LEU A 184 -6.82 -6.85 9.43
CA LEU A 184 -6.17 -7.39 8.23
C LEU A 184 -7.08 -7.36 6.98
N GLN A 185 -8.40 -7.29 7.13
CA GLN A 185 -9.34 -7.35 6.00
C GLN A 185 -9.72 -5.98 5.48
N LYS A 186 -9.97 -4.99 6.36
CA LYS A 186 -10.31 -3.63 5.93
C LYS A 186 -9.17 -2.97 5.15
N GLU A 187 -7.93 -3.19 5.57
CA GLU A 187 -6.75 -2.63 4.91
C GLU A 187 -6.51 -3.26 3.53
N THR A 188 -6.52 -4.59 3.42
CA THR A 188 -6.43 -5.32 2.14
C THR A 188 -7.57 -4.96 1.17
N THR A 189 -8.79 -4.73 1.67
CA THR A 189 -9.95 -4.36 0.83
C THR A 189 -9.77 -2.99 0.18
N HIS A 190 -9.32 -1.99 0.93
CA HIS A 190 -9.08 -0.65 0.39
C HIS A 190 -7.89 -0.62 -0.58
N ILE A 191 -6.83 -1.37 -0.30
CA ILE A 191 -5.67 -1.48 -1.21
C ILE A 191 -6.07 -2.21 -2.50
N ARG A 192 -6.90 -3.25 -2.42
CA ARG A 192 -7.46 -3.92 -3.60
C ARG A 192 -8.37 -2.99 -4.43
N GLN A 193 -9.21 -2.19 -3.77
CA GLN A 193 -10.00 -1.17 -4.45
C GLN A 193 -9.10 -0.16 -5.17
N ALA A 194 -8.04 0.31 -4.51
CA ALA A 194 -7.03 1.18 -5.08
C ALA A 194 -6.33 0.56 -6.30
N ALA A 195 -5.90 -0.71 -6.19
CA ALA A 195 -5.32 -1.47 -7.30
C ALA A 195 -6.29 -1.58 -8.48
N GLY A 196 -7.57 -1.83 -8.22
CA GLY A 196 -8.63 -1.80 -9.22
C GLY A 196 -8.78 -0.45 -9.92
N ILE A 197 -8.62 0.66 -9.19
CA ILE A 197 -8.62 2.01 -9.77
C ILE A 197 -7.40 2.19 -10.69
N ILE A 198 -6.19 1.85 -10.23
CA ILE A 198 -4.96 1.94 -11.04
C ILE A 198 -5.06 1.14 -12.33
N THR A 199 -5.54 -0.11 -12.26
CA THR A 199 -5.68 -0.99 -13.44
C THR A 199 -6.69 -0.46 -14.46
N ARG A 200 -7.75 0.23 -14.02
CA ARG A 200 -8.73 0.89 -14.90
C ARG A 200 -8.27 2.26 -15.45
N GLY A 201 -7.02 2.66 -15.22
CA GLY A 201 -6.49 3.96 -15.65
C GLY A 201 -6.83 5.13 -14.73
N GLY A 202 -7.20 4.82 -13.48
CA GLY A 202 -7.39 5.75 -12.40
C GLY A 202 -6.07 6.28 -11.81
N ILE A 203 -6.19 7.24 -10.89
CA ILE A 203 -5.07 7.77 -10.09
C ILE A 203 -5.35 7.63 -8.59
N VAL A 204 -4.37 7.15 -7.84
CA VAL A 204 -4.48 6.91 -6.39
C VAL A 204 -3.37 7.63 -5.68
N ALA A 205 -3.68 8.36 -4.61
CA ALA A 205 -2.66 8.83 -3.68
C ALA A 205 -2.39 7.76 -2.62
N PHE A 206 -1.11 7.42 -2.40
CA PHE A 206 -0.72 6.35 -1.50
C PHE A 206 0.52 6.73 -0.65
N PRO A 207 0.63 6.21 0.57
CA PRO A 207 1.75 6.49 1.46
C PRO A 207 3.03 5.79 0.98
N THR A 208 4.18 6.39 1.27
CA THR A 208 5.49 5.72 1.25
C THR A 208 6.22 6.06 2.55
N GLU A 209 7.38 5.47 2.80
CA GLU A 209 8.26 5.87 3.91
C GLU A 209 8.78 7.31 3.76
N THR A 210 8.78 7.86 2.54
CA THR A 210 9.30 9.21 2.24
C THR A 210 8.25 10.32 2.29
N VAL A 211 7.36 10.33 1.30
CA VAL A 211 6.24 11.27 1.14
C VAL A 211 5.11 10.52 0.43
N TYR A 212 3.88 11.01 0.52
CA TYR A 212 2.77 10.44 -0.24
C TYR A 212 2.97 10.67 -1.74
N GLY A 213 2.74 9.63 -2.54
CA GLY A 213 2.83 9.64 -4.00
C GLY A 213 1.46 9.70 -4.66
N LEU A 214 1.33 10.34 -5.83
CA LEU A 214 0.14 10.29 -6.68
C LEU A 214 0.39 9.33 -7.84
N GLY A 215 -0.09 8.11 -7.72
CA GLY A 215 0.21 7.00 -8.62
C GLY A 215 -0.79 6.81 -9.75
N ALA A 216 -0.27 6.38 -10.89
CA ALA A 216 -1.01 5.82 -12.01
C ALA A 216 -0.21 4.65 -12.61
N ASN A 217 -0.87 3.76 -13.37
CA ASN A 217 -0.17 2.72 -14.11
C ASN A 217 0.86 3.35 -15.07
N ALA A 218 2.14 3.03 -14.89
CA ALA A 218 3.26 3.62 -15.65
C ALA A 218 3.17 3.34 -17.16
N PHE A 219 2.53 2.25 -17.57
CA PHE A 219 2.37 1.86 -18.97
C PHE A 219 1.06 2.35 -19.60
N ASN A 220 0.25 3.13 -18.87
CA ASN A 220 -0.97 3.75 -19.39
C ASN A 220 -0.76 5.27 -19.56
N PRO A 221 -0.44 5.77 -20.76
CA PRO A 221 -0.17 7.20 -20.99
C PRO A 221 -1.35 8.11 -20.62
N LEU A 222 -2.59 7.65 -20.77
CA LEU A 222 -3.77 8.45 -20.40
C LEU A 222 -3.87 8.62 -18.89
N ALA A 223 -3.60 7.56 -18.13
CA ALA A 223 -3.57 7.62 -16.67
C ALA A 223 -2.41 8.50 -16.16
N VAL A 224 -1.24 8.39 -16.80
CA VAL A 224 -0.07 9.24 -16.50
C VAL A 224 -0.37 10.71 -16.83
N ALA A 225 -1.06 11.02 -17.93
CA ALA A 225 -1.45 12.39 -18.27
C ALA A 225 -2.30 13.04 -17.17
N ARG A 226 -3.21 12.27 -16.54
CA ARG A 226 -4.00 12.76 -15.40
C ARG A 226 -3.13 13.20 -14.21
N ILE A 227 -2.00 12.55 -13.95
CA ILE A 227 -1.05 12.99 -12.91
C ILE A 227 -0.56 14.41 -13.21
N PHE A 228 -0.15 14.67 -14.47
CA PHE A 228 0.31 15.99 -14.88
C PHE A 228 -0.81 17.03 -14.77
N ASP A 229 -2.02 16.69 -15.21
CA ASP A 229 -3.18 17.58 -15.22
C ASP A 229 -3.64 17.97 -13.81
N VAL A 230 -3.75 17.00 -12.90
CA VAL A 230 -4.16 17.22 -11.50
C VAL A 230 -3.10 18.03 -10.75
N LYS A 231 -1.81 17.72 -10.95
CA LYS A 231 -0.73 18.44 -10.28
C LYS A 231 -0.43 19.79 -10.92
N LYS A 232 -0.97 20.10 -12.11
CA LYS A 232 -0.51 21.21 -12.96
C LYS A 232 1.01 21.15 -13.18
N ARG A 233 1.54 19.94 -13.37
CA ARG A 233 2.96 19.67 -13.54
C ARG A 233 3.35 19.83 -15.01
N PRO A 234 4.50 20.44 -15.33
CA PRO A 234 4.99 20.50 -16.71
C PRO A 234 5.43 19.13 -17.23
N TYR A 235 5.13 18.81 -18.48
CA TYR A 235 5.47 17.53 -19.13
C TYR A 235 6.97 17.28 -19.30
N PHE A 236 7.81 18.31 -19.14
CA PHE A 236 9.27 18.16 -19.20
C PHE A 236 9.88 17.64 -17.89
N ASP A 237 9.10 17.51 -16.81
CA ASP A 237 9.60 17.05 -15.51
C ASP A 237 9.22 15.56 -15.30
N PRO A 238 10.18 14.62 -15.42
CA PRO A 238 9.90 13.17 -15.44
C PRO A 238 9.31 12.67 -14.12
N LEU A 239 8.78 11.44 -14.12
CA LEU A 239 8.20 10.77 -12.96
C LEU A 239 9.10 9.62 -12.47
N ILE A 240 8.90 9.20 -11.21
CA ILE A 240 9.54 8.00 -10.67
C ILE A 240 8.57 6.83 -10.81
N VAL A 241 9.05 5.73 -11.38
CA VAL A 241 8.32 4.45 -11.45
C VAL A 241 8.60 3.66 -10.18
N HIS A 242 7.54 3.24 -9.51
CA HIS A 242 7.57 2.42 -8.32
C HIS A 242 7.29 0.96 -8.68
N ILE A 243 8.08 0.06 -8.11
CA ILE A 243 7.99 -1.39 -8.30
C ILE A 243 7.81 -2.10 -6.96
N ALA A 244 7.29 -3.34 -6.98
CA ALA A 244 7.12 -4.15 -5.78
C ALA A 244 8.19 -5.22 -5.63
N GLN A 245 8.83 -5.65 -6.72
CA GLN A 245 9.85 -6.70 -6.71
C GLN A 245 10.92 -6.43 -7.77
N PRO A 246 12.17 -6.90 -7.58
CA PRO A 246 13.26 -6.70 -8.55
C PRO A 246 12.91 -7.18 -9.96
N ALA A 247 12.12 -8.24 -10.11
CA ALA A 247 11.70 -8.78 -11.40
C ALA A 247 10.89 -7.76 -12.26
N ASP A 248 10.24 -6.77 -11.64
CA ASP A 248 9.52 -5.73 -12.39
C ASP A 248 10.45 -4.84 -13.23
N LEU A 249 11.74 -4.75 -12.86
CA LEU A 249 12.75 -4.01 -13.61
C LEU A 249 12.88 -4.51 -15.05
N GLU A 250 12.68 -5.80 -15.30
CA GLU A 250 12.78 -6.40 -16.63
C GLU A 250 11.79 -5.76 -17.63
N LYS A 251 10.70 -5.17 -17.14
CA LYS A 251 9.71 -4.46 -17.96
C LYS A 251 10.09 -2.99 -18.23
N ILE A 252 10.98 -2.41 -17.42
CA ILE A 252 11.19 -0.96 -17.32
C ILE A 252 12.57 -0.52 -17.84
N VAL A 253 13.62 -1.27 -17.48
CA VAL A 253 15.01 -0.89 -17.75
C VAL A 253 15.68 -1.86 -18.71
N SER A 254 16.57 -1.33 -19.57
CA SER A 254 17.28 -2.14 -20.57
C SER A 254 18.62 -2.68 -20.07
N ASP A 255 19.22 -2.02 -19.08
CA ASP A 255 20.50 -2.38 -18.50
C ASP A 255 20.58 -1.94 -17.03
N ILE A 256 21.28 -2.72 -16.20
CA ILE A 256 21.50 -2.44 -14.79
C ILE A 256 23.01 -2.52 -14.52
N PRO A 257 23.69 -1.38 -14.34
CA PRO A 257 25.10 -1.36 -13.99
C PRO A 257 25.37 -2.11 -12.68
N SER A 258 26.53 -2.77 -12.56
CA SER A 258 26.89 -3.54 -11.37
C SER A 258 26.83 -2.72 -10.07
N GLU A 259 27.26 -1.45 -10.12
CA GLU A 259 27.17 -0.52 -8.99
C GLU A 259 25.71 -0.24 -8.60
N ALA A 260 24.81 -0.08 -9.57
CA ALA A 260 23.38 0.07 -9.32
C ALA A 260 22.80 -1.16 -8.63
N GLY A 261 23.18 -2.38 -9.08
CA GLY A 261 22.77 -3.63 -8.46
C GLY A 261 23.16 -3.73 -6.97
N LYS A 262 24.41 -3.37 -6.62
CA LYS A 262 24.87 -3.34 -5.21
C LYS A 262 24.05 -2.38 -4.35
N LEU A 263 23.67 -1.23 -4.90
CA LEU A 263 22.84 -0.27 -4.18
C LEU A 263 21.40 -0.77 -4.00
N MET A 264 20.83 -1.43 -5.03
CA MET A 264 19.51 -2.06 -4.92
C MET A 264 19.50 -3.12 -3.83
N GLU A 265 20.46 -4.04 -3.82
CA GLU A 265 20.57 -5.08 -2.79
C GLU A 265 20.64 -4.52 -1.36
N ARG A 266 21.26 -3.35 -1.19
CA ARG A 266 21.44 -2.74 0.14
C ARG A 266 20.27 -1.86 0.58
N PHE A 267 19.67 -1.12 -0.34
CA PHE A 267 18.75 -0.03 -0.05
C PHE A 267 17.33 -0.24 -0.59
N TRP A 268 17.04 -1.32 -1.32
CA TRP A 268 15.69 -1.67 -1.75
C TRP A 268 15.13 -2.86 -0.96
N PRO A 269 13.86 -2.79 -0.49
CA PRO A 269 13.00 -1.62 -0.46
C PRO A 269 13.57 -0.44 0.34
N GLY A 270 13.37 0.79 -0.14
CA GLY A 270 13.82 1.98 0.60
C GLY A 270 13.90 3.29 -0.19
N PRO A 271 14.41 4.36 0.46
CA PRO A 271 14.35 5.73 -0.04
C PRO A 271 15.46 6.07 -1.05
N LEU A 272 15.83 5.12 -1.90
CA LEU A 272 16.78 5.30 -3.00
C LEU A 272 16.09 5.16 -4.36
N THR A 273 16.27 6.14 -5.23
CA THR A 273 15.81 6.13 -6.62
C THR A 273 17.02 6.10 -7.53
N LEU A 274 16.98 5.21 -8.54
CA LEU A 274 18.04 5.05 -9.52
C LEU A 274 17.55 5.48 -10.90
N VAL A 275 18.31 6.34 -11.58
CA VAL A 275 18.04 6.71 -12.98
C VAL A 275 18.87 5.82 -13.89
N LEU A 276 18.18 4.98 -14.65
CA LEU A 276 18.73 3.89 -15.45
C LEU A 276 18.26 3.99 -16.92
N PRO A 277 18.98 3.38 -17.88
CA PRO A 277 18.54 3.28 -19.27
C PRO A 277 17.15 2.64 -19.38
N LYS A 278 16.21 3.31 -20.06
CA LYS A 278 14.82 2.82 -20.20
C LYS A 278 14.68 1.83 -21.34
N ARG A 279 13.73 0.90 -21.21
CA ARG A 279 13.21 0.11 -22.35
C ARG A 279 12.34 0.96 -23.28
N GLN A 280 12.20 0.52 -24.53
CA GLN A 280 11.41 1.25 -25.53
C GLN A 280 9.92 1.30 -25.16
N GLU A 281 9.43 0.27 -24.49
CA GLU A 281 8.05 0.11 -24.04
C GLU A 281 7.66 1.10 -22.93
N MET A 282 8.64 1.70 -22.23
CA MET A 282 8.39 2.71 -21.20
C MET A 282 7.92 4.02 -21.85
N PRO A 283 6.68 4.49 -21.58
CA PRO A 283 6.13 5.66 -22.25
C PRO A 283 6.96 6.92 -22.01
N ASP A 284 7.18 7.71 -23.08
CA ASP A 284 7.95 8.95 -23.00
C ASP A 284 7.32 9.99 -22.06
N LEU A 285 6.00 9.92 -21.84
CA LEU A 285 5.31 10.78 -20.89
C LEU A 285 5.81 10.57 -19.43
N VAL A 286 6.24 9.35 -19.09
CA VAL A 286 6.85 9.05 -17.77
C VAL A 286 8.25 9.65 -17.68
N THR A 287 9.02 9.60 -18.76
CA THR A 287 10.43 9.99 -18.76
C THR A 287 10.70 11.38 -19.32
N ALA A 288 9.66 12.15 -19.63
CA ALA A 288 9.77 13.43 -20.34
C ALA A 288 10.55 13.33 -21.66
N GLY A 289 10.45 12.18 -22.35
CA GLY A 289 11.18 11.87 -23.58
C GLY A 289 12.67 11.54 -23.39
N LEU A 290 13.15 11.42 -22.15
CA LEU A 290 14.54 11.06 -21.86
C LEU A 290 14.79 9.57 -22.17
N PRO A 291 16.03 9.18 -22.53
CA PRO A 291 16.41 7.78 -22.75
C PRO A 291 16.56 6.97 -21.45
N THR A 292 16.25 7.59 -20.31
CA THR A 292 16.41 7.02 -18.98
C THR A 292 15.12 7.14 -18.18
N VAL A 293 14.93 6.23 -17.23
CA VAL A 293 13.78 6.18 -16.32
C VAL A 293 14.27 6.15 -14.88
N ALA A 294 13.60 6.90 -14.02
CA ALA A 294 13.85 6.88 -12.58
C ALA A 294 13.00 5.77 -11.94
N VAL A 295 13.63 4.84 -11.22
CA VAL A 295 12.96 3.68 -10.61
C VAL A 295 13.27 3.59 -9.13
N ARG A 296 12.29 3.12 -8.34
CA ARG A 296 12.42 2.89 -6.90
C ARG A 296 11.52 1.73 -6.45
N MET A 297 11.99 0.97 -5.46
CA MET A 297 11.15 0.04 -4.68
C MET A 297 10.88 0.66 -3.31
N PRO A 298 9.67 1.17 -3.02
CA PRO A 298 9.39 1.88 -1.76
C PRO A 298 9.36 0.92 -0.57
N SER A 299 9.89 1.34 0.59
CA SER A 299 9.83 0.55 1.84
C SER A 299 8.57 0.85 2.64
N HIS A 300 7.40 0.58 2.08
CA HIS A 300 6.12 0.77 2.76
C HIS A 300 5.14 -0.32 2.38
N ALA A 301 4.57 -1.02 3.38
CA ALA A 301 3.69 -2.19 3.16
C ALA A 301 2.53 -1.87 2.22
N VAL A 302 1.77 -0.80 2.50
CA VAL A 302 0.65 -0.33 1.65
C VAL A 302 1.09 -0.03 0.20
N ALA A 303 2.28 0.54 -0.01
CA ALA A 303 2.76 0.86 -1.36
C ALA A 303 3.15 -0.40 -2.13
N LEU A 304 3.87 -1.32 -1.48
CA LEU A 304 4.26 -2.59 -2.08
C LEU A 304 3.03 -3.41 -2.44
N GLU A 305 2.11 -3.59 -1.50
CA GLU A 305 0.87 -4.35 -1.71
C GLU A 305 0.00 -3.72 -2.81
N LEU A 306 -0.10 -2.38 -2.87
CA LEU A 306 -0.80 -1.70 -3.96
C LEU A 306 -0.21 -2.04 -5.33
N ILE A 307 1.12 -2.00 -5.46
CA ILE A 307 1.82 -2.28 -6.71
C ILE A 307 1.67 -3.76 -7.10
N GLU A 308 1.77 -4.68 -6.12
CA GLU A 308 1.56 -6.12 -6.33
C GLU A 308 0.14 -6.42 -6.79
N LEU A 309 -0.88 -5.94 -6.08
CA LEU A 309 -2.29 -6.15 -6.41
C LEU A 309 -2.69 -5.48 -7.73
N ALA A 310 -2.08 -4.34 -8.08
CA ALA A 310 -2.30 -3.69 -9.36
C ALA A 310 -1.66 -4.45 -10.53
N GLY A 311 -0.71 -5.36 -10.26
CA GLY A 311 -0.02 -6.16 -11.27
C GLY A 311 0.81 -5.34 -12.27
N CYS A 312 1.10 -4.07 -11.97
CA CYS A 312 1.84 -3.17 -12.85
C CYS A 312 2.69 -2.14 -12.08
N PRO A 313 3.84 -1.71 -12.62
CA PRO A 313 4.60 -0.60 -12.06
C PRO A 313 3.81 0.70 -12.04
N ILE A 314 3.96 1.48 -10.97
CA ILE A 314 3.19 2.70 -10.74
C ILE A 314 4.08 3.94 -10.89
N ALA A 315 3.81 4.79 -11.87
CA ALA A 315 4.46 6.09 -11.98
C ALA A 315 3.85 7.03 -10.94
N ALA A 316 4.66 7.58 -10.03
CA ALA A 316 4.19 8.44 -8.96
C ALA A 316 5.20 9.55 -8.59
N PRO A 317 4.89 10.83 -8.84
CA PRO A 317 5.52 11.95 -8.14
C PRO A 317 4.85 12.15 -6.76
N SER A 318 5.32 13.12 -5.98
CA SER A 318 4.67 13.51 -4.71
C SER A 318 3.22 13.96 -4.91
N ALA A 319 2.32 13.71 -3.95
CA ALA A 319 0.87 13.96 -4.09
C ALA A 319 0.43 15.40 -3.75
N ASN A 320 1.07 16.40 -4.35
CA ASN A 320 0.76 17.83 -4.17
C ASN A 320 0.72 18.60 -5.51
N PRO A 321 0.09 19.77 -5.59
CA PRO A 321 0.26 20.69 -6.71
C PRO A 321 1.73 21.00 -6.94
N PHE A 322 2.10 21.11 -8.21
CA PHE A 322 3.49 21.32 -8.62
C PHE A 322 4.09 22.59 -7.99
N GLY A 323 5.32 22.50 -7.48
CA GLY A 323 6.03 23.60 -6.82
C GLY A 323 5.73 23.79 -5.33
N TYR A 324 4.65 23.20 -4.80
CA TYR A 324 4.28 23.28 -3.38
C TYR A 324 4.96 22.21 -2.52
N LEU A 325 4.79 22.33 -1.19
CA LEU A 325 5.28 21.36 -0.21
C LEU A 325 4.75 19.95 -0.48
N SER A 326 5.64 18.97 -0.36
CA SER A 326 5.28 17.57 -0.44
C SER A 326 4.40 17.14 0.74
N PRO A 327 3.47 16.19 0.54
CA PRO A 327 2.60 15.69 1.60
C PRO A 327 3.24 14.52 2.35
N THR A 328 3.29 14.61 3.68
CA THR A 328 3.76 13.52 4.56
C THR A 328 2.63 12.81 5.32
N THR A 329 1.37 13.16 5.05
CA THR A 329 0.17 12.52 5.63
C THR A 329 -0.96 12.51 4.59
N ALA A 330 -1.93 11.61 4.72
CA ALA A 330 -3.12 11.60 3.86
C ALA A 330 -3.92 12.91 3.96
N GLN A 331 -3.93 13.53 5.14
CA GLN A 331 -4.58 14.82 5.36
C GLN A 331 -3.93 15.93 4.51
N HIS A 332 -2.59 15.95 4.40
CA HIS A 332 -1.91 16.89 3.51
C HIS A 332 -2.31 16.72 2.05
N VAL A 333 -2.50 15.48 1.58
CA VAL A 333 -2.99 15.20 0.23
C VAL A 333 -4.42 15.70 0.06
N ARG A 334 -5.30 15.40 1.01
CA ARG A 334 -6.71 15.82 0.98
C ARG A 334 -6.87 17.33 0.92
N GLU A 335 -6.06 18.07 1.68
CA GLU A 335 -6.09 19.54 1.69
C GLU A 335 -5.61 20.17 0.38
N GLN A 336 -4.73 19.49 -0.36
CA GLN A 336 -4.08 20.05 -1.54
C GLN A 336 -4.69 19.58 -2.87
N LEU A 337 -5.11 18.32 -2.95
CA LEU A 337 -5.63 17.69 -4.17
C LEU A 337 -7.10 17.25 -4.03
N GLY A 338 -7.58 17.02 -2.81
CA GLY A 338 -9.00 16.76 -2.51
C GLY A 338 -9.70 15.81 -3.48
N ASN A 339 -10.74 16.31 -4.14
CA ASN A 339 -11.62 15.56 -5.04
C ASN A 339 -11.03 15.31 -6.44
N GLU A 340 -9.82 15.81 -6.75
CA GLU A 340 -9.17 15.57 -8.03
C GLU A 340 -8.49 14.17 -8.11
N VAL A 341 -8.41 13.46 -6.98
CA VAL A 341 -7.82 12.11 -6.86
C VAL A 341 -8.94 11.08 -6.70
N ASP A 342 -8.85 9.94 -7.38
CA ASP A 342 -9.92 8.93 -7.34
C ASP A 342 -10.00 8.22 -5.98
N LEU A 343 -8.86 8.06 -5.29
CA LEU A 343 -8.77 7.50 -3.94
C LEU A 343 -7.50 7.96 -3.22
N ILE A 344 -7.59 8.18 -1.90
CA ILE A 344 -6.44 8.42 -1.02
C ILE A 344 -6.37 7.26 -0.03
N LEU A 345 -5.31 6.46 -0.11
CA LEU A 345 -4.99 5.47 0.92
C LEU A 345 -4.32 6.18 2.09
N ASP A 346 -4.86 6.02 3.30
CA ASP A 346 -4.26 6.56 4.52
C ASP A 346 -3.44 5.48 5.21
N GLY A 347 -2.12 5.61 5.18
CA GLY A 347 -1.19 4.76 5.92
C GLY A 347 -0.47 5.50 7.04
N GLY A 348 -1.06 6.60 7.53
CA GLY A 348 -0.44 7.42 8.57
C GLY A 348 0.71 8.30 8.09
N PRO A 349 1.49 8.88 9.03
CA PRO A 349 2.60 9.77 8.71
C PRO A 349 3.81 9.04 8.09
N CYS A 350 4.47 9.69 7.12
CA CYS A 350 5.72 9.19 6.55
C CYS A 350 6.89 9.26 7.55
N GLU A 351 7.67 8.19 7.67
CA GLU A 351 8.76 8.06 8.64
C GLU A 351 10.00 8.92 8.31
N VAL A 352 10.35 9.07 7.04
CA VAL A 352 11.54 9.82 6.60
C VAL A 352 11.25 11.31 6.39
N GLY A 353 10.03 11.65 5.94
CA GLY A 353 9.53 13.02 5.77
C GLY A 353 10.18 13.89 4.68
N VAL A 354 11.23 13.40 4.03
CA VAL A 354 11.80 13.98 2.80
C VAL A 354 11.80 12.93 1.68
N GLU A 355 11.85 13.36 0.43
CA GLU A 355 11.82 12.45 -0.71
C GLU A 355 13.07 11.56 -0.81
N SER A 356 12.98 10.55 -1.67
CA SER A 356 14.10 9.65 -1.97
C SER A 356 15.33 10.39 -2.50
N THR A 357 16.49 9.83 -2.18
CA THR A 357 17.76 10.18 -2.82
C THR A 357 17.74 9.71 -4.27
N ILE A 358 18.16 10.56 -5.21
CA ILE A 358 18.19 10.21 -6.64
C ILE A 358 19.63 10.15 -7.12
N LEU A 359 20.03 8.98 -7.64
CA LEU A 359 21.35 8.73 -8.23
C LEU A 359 21.23 8.36 -9.71
N SER A 360 21.99 9.05 -10.58
CA SER A 360 22.04 8.78 -12.01
C SER A 360 23.19 7.88 -12.40
N PHE A 361 22.91 6.89 -13.25
CA PHE A 361 23.91 6.05 -13.91
C PHE A 361 24.01 6.32 -15.42
N SER A 362 23.53 7.48 -15.87
CA SER A 362 23.53 7.87 -17.29
C SER A 362 24.91 8.34 -17.78
N GLU A 363 25.82 8.64 -16.87
CA GLU A 363 27.19 9.09 -17.14
C GLU A 363 28.20 8.00 -16.76
N LYS A 364 29.49 8.20 -17.09
CA LYS A 364 30.56 7.24 -16.75
C LYS A 364 30.74 7.03 -15.25
N ARG A 365 30.40 8.04 -14.44
CA ARG A 365 30.43 7.97 -12.98
C ARG A 365 29.04 8.25 -12.45
N PRO A 366 28.60 7.56 -11.39
CA PRO A 366 27.30 7.83 -10.79
C PRO A 366 27.25 9.27 -10.26
N ARG A 367 26.11 9.94 -10.47
CA ARG A 367 25.90 11.33 -10.07
C ARG A 367 24.73 11.47 -9.12
N LEU A 368 24.93 12.15 -7.99
CA LEU A 368 23.84 12.54 -7.10
C LEU A 368 23.03 13.68 -7.74
N LEU A 369 21.78 13.39 -8.13
CA LEU A 369 20.88 14.38 -8.71
C LEU A 369 20.05 15.10 -7.64
N ARG A 370 19.68 14.38 -6.57
CA ARG A 370 18.89 14.93 -5.47
C ARG A 370 19.25 14.25 -4.15
N PRO A 371 19.66 14.99 -3.10
CA PRO A 371 19.78 14.43 -1.76
C PRO A 371 18.39 14.11 -1.16
N GLY A 372 18.32 13.04 -0.39
CA GLY A 372 17.06 12.53 0.18
C GLY A 372 17.29 11.56 1.35
N GLY A 373 16.42 10.57 1.49
CA GLY A 373 16.39 9.65 2.63
C GLY A 373 17.59 8.70 2.80
N VAL A 374 18.44 8.52 1.77
CA VAL A 374 19.73 7.81 1.89
C VAL A 374 20.87 8.82 1.79
N SER A 375 21.79 8.82 2.75
CA SER A 375 22.90 9.78 2.74
C SER A 375 23.91 9.51 1.63
N LEU A 376 24.59 10.56 1.19
CA LEU A 376 25.69 10.44 0.22
C LEU A 376 26.79 9.54 0.77
N GLU A 377 27.09 9.70 2.06
CA GLU A 377 28.12 8.95 2.76
C GLU A 377 27.81 7.43 2.79
N GLU A 378 26.54 7.06 2.99
CA GLU A 378 26.09 5.66 2.89
C GLU A 378 26.23 5.10 1.47
N ILE A 379 25.91 5.90 0.44
CA ILE A 379 26.08 5.48 -0.97
C ILE A 379 27.57 5.31 -1.30
N GLU A 380 28.41 6.28 -0.96
CA GLU A 380 29.85 6.24 -1.27
C GLU A 380 30.57 5.11 -0.54
N SER A 381 30.06 4.65 0.59
CA SER A 381 30.60 3.49 1.30
C SER A 381 30.49 2.17 0.51
N ILE A 382 29.60 2.10 -0.48
CA ILE A 382 29.32 0.87 -1.26
C ILE A 382 29.95 0.92 -2.64
N ILE A 383 29.79 2.05 -3.34
CA ILE A 383 30.20 2.19 -4.74
C ILE A 383 31.40 3.14 -4.92
N GLY A 384 31.94 3.70 -3.83
CA GLY A 384 32.98 4.71 -3.90
C GLY A 384 32.45 6.09 -4.28
N LYS A 385 33.35 6.99 -4.68
CA LYS A 385 33.03 8.41 -4.87
C LYS A 385 31.95 8.64 -5.93
N VAL A 386 30.97 9.48 -5.58
CA VAL A 386 29.86 9.88 -6.45
C VAL A 386 30.05 11.34 -6.88
N GLU A 387 29.69 11.65 -8.13
CA GLU A 387 29.74 13.04 -8.60
C GLU A 387 28.62 13.88 -7.96
N THR A 388 28.98 15.07 -7.48
CA THR A 388 28.07 16.05 -6.89
C THR A 388 28.22 17.39 -7.60
N GLY A 389 27.20 18.26 -7.48
CA GLY A 389 27.21 19.61 -8.05
C GLY A 389 26.17 19.81 -9.17
N PRO A 390 26.06 21.05 -9.70
CA PRO A 390 25.03 21.41 -10.65
C PRO A 390 25.20 20.66 -11.99
N VAL A 391 24.09 20.12 -12.50
CA VAL A 391 24.04 19.50 -13.82
C VAL A 391 24.06 20.59 -14.89
N LYS A 392 24.88 20.42 -15.94
CA LYS A 392 25.07 21.43 -17.01
C LYS A 392 23.85 21.61 -17.95
N THR A 393 22.74 20.92 -17.71
CA THR A 393 21.58 20.89 -18.61
C THR A 393 20.45 21.79 -18.09
N GLN A 394 19.81 22.56 -18.98
CA GLN A 394 18.66 23.41 -18.63
C GLN A 394 17.37 22.61 -18.37
N ARG A 395 17.28 21.33 -18.78
CA ARG A 395 16.12 20.46 -18.54
C ARG A 395 16.38 19.48 -17.38
N PRO A 396 15.40 19.22 -16.49
CA PRO A 396 15.52 18.24 -15.41
C PRO A 396 15.72 16.83 -15.97
N SER A 397 16.72 16.11 -15.47
CA SER A 397 16.90 14.67 -15.75
C SER A 397 16.22 13.77 -14.71
N ALA A 398 15.71 14.36 -13.63
CA ALA A 398 14.97 13.71 -12.56
C ALA A 398 14.06 14.73 -11.83
N PRO A 399 13.01 14.28 -11.11
CA PRO A 399 12.15 15.16 -10.35
C PRO A 399 12.88 15.96 -9.26
N GLY A 400 12.43 17.19 -9.04
CA GLY A 400 12.91 18.04 -7.94
C GLY A 400 14.24 18.75 -8.19
N MET A 401 14.71 18.80 -9.44
CA MET A 401 15.93 19.51 -9.82
C MET A 401 15.74 21.01 -10.08
N LEU A 402 14.50 21.51 -10.16
CA LEU A 402 14.19 22.91 -10.45
C LEU A 402 14.56 23.86 -9.29
N ALA A 403 14.97 25.08 -9.64
CA ALA A 403 15.47 26.08 -8.69
C ALA A 403 14.44 26.47 -7.61
N ARG A 404 13.15 26.53 -7.99
CA ARG A 404 12.02 26.74 -7.08
C ARG A 404 11.17 25.48 -7.00
N HIS A 405 11.06 24.94 -5.80
CA HIS A 405 10.24 23.79 -5.47
C HIS A 405 10.05 23.75 -3.95
N TYR A 406 8.97 23.14 -3.45
CA TYR A 406 8.68 23.07 -2.01
C TYR A 406 8.32 24.41 -1.35
N ALA A 407 7.84 25.39 -2.13
CA ALA A 407 7.53 26.71 -1.58
C ALA A 407 6.20 26.69 -0.80
N PRO A 408 6.17 27.05 0.49
CA PRO A 408 4.93 27.44 1.17
C PRO A 408 4.37 28.76 0.59
N ARG A 409 3.17 29.16 1.05
CA ARG A 409 2.63 30.49 0.72
C ARG A 409 3.38 31.60 1.43
N THR A 410 3.76 31.36 2.68
CA THR A 410 4.54 32.26 3.52
C THR A 410 6.01 32.23 3.10
N PRO A 411 6.65 33.35 2.75
CA PRO A 411 8.04 33.36 2.32
C PRO A 411 9.00 32.79 3.38
N ILE A 412 9.88 31.88 2.98
CA ILE A 412 10.98 31.39 3.82
C ILE A 412 12.24 32.22 3.54
N VAL A 413 12.93 32.62 4.61
CA VAL A 413 14.24 33.27 4.55
C VAL A 413 15.27 32.40 5.26
N LEU A 414 16.33 32.07 4.53
CA LEU A 414 17.55 31.49 5.07
C LEU A 414 18.58 32.60 5.36
N ASP A 415 19.54 32.30 6.22
CA ASP A 415 20.70 33.16 6.49
C ASP A 415 20.33 34.59 6.96
N TRP A 416 19.37 34.67 7.87
CA TRP A 416 18.97 35.92 8.51
C TRP A 416 19.99 36.33 9.60
N HIS A 417 20.35 37.61 9.62
CA HIS A 417 21.26 38.23 10.59
C HIS A 417 20.61 39.47 11.23
N ASP A 418 21.21 40.04 12.28
CA ASP A 418 20.67 41.19 13.03
C ASP A 418 20.19 42.36 12.16
N LYS A 419 20.88 42.65 11.05
CA LYS A 419 20.47 43.70 10.09
C LYS A 419 19.19 43.36 9.34
N GLY A 420 18.98 42.08 9.02
CA GLY A 420 17.75 41.58 8.38
C GLY A 420 16.56 41.57 9.34
N LEU A 421 16.79 41.31 10.63
CA LEU A 421 15.74 41.31 11.66
C LEU A 421 15.10 42.70 11.85
N ARG A 422 15.88 43.79 11.75
CA ARG A 422 15.33 45.16 11.79
C ARG A 422 14.34 45.45 10.66
N ALA A 423 14.56 44.87 9.47
CA ALA A 423 13.64 45.02 8.34
C ALA A 423 12.33 44.22 8.51
N LEU A 424 12.23 43.42 9.57
CA LEU A 424 11.06 42.63 9.94
C LEU A 424 10.34 43.20 11.17
N GLU A 425 10.74 44.37 11.67
CA GLU A 425 10.02 45.05 12.75
C GLU A 425 8.53 45.24 12.41
N GLY A 426 7.66 44.84 13.33
CA GLY A 426 6.19 44.92 13.18
C GLY A 426 5.55 43.83 12.32
N LYS A 427 6.33 42.87 11.78
CA LYS A 427 5.81 41.70 11.05
C LYS A 427 5.55 40.53 11.99
N LYS A 428 4.65 39.64 11.60
CA LYS A 428 4.42 38.34 12.24
C LYS A 428 5.45 37.33 11.76
N ILE A 429 6.27 36.83 12.67
CA ILE A 429 7.43 36.00 12.34
C ILE A 429 7.23 34.60 12.89
N GLY A 430 7.42 33.59 12.04
CA GLY A 430 7.59 32.21 12.46
C GLY A 430 9.06 31.80 12.43
N LEU A 431 9.49 31.01 13.40
CA LEU A 431 10.81 30.38 13.42
C LEU A 431 10.68 28.88 13.18
N LEU A 432 11.35 28.38 12.15
CA LEU A 432 11.62 26.97 11.95
C LEU A 432 13.01 26.69 12.55
N ALA A 433 13.03 26.25 13.80
CA ALA A 433 14.25 25.99 14.54
C ALA A 433 14.74 24.56 14.31
N PHE A 434 16.06 24.39 14.18
CA PHE A 434 16.64 23.05 14.11
C PHE A 434 16.53 22.34 15.47
N GLN A 435 16.89 23.06 16.53
CA GLN A 435 16.92 22.60 17.92
C GLN A 435 16.07 23.48 18.83
N GLU A 436 15.82 23.03 20.05
CA GLU A 436 15.12 23.83 21.05
C GLU A 436 15.91 25.14 21.33
N PRO A 437 15.32 26.33 21.13
CA PRO A 437 16.02 27.60 21.34
C PRO A 437 16.40 27.79 22.82
N VAL A 438 17.65 28.13 23.09
CA VAL A 438 18.18 28.26 24.46
C VAL A 438 17.58 29.46 25.22
N ASN A 439 17.23 30.53 24.51
CA ASN A 439 16.56 31.71 25.06
C ASN A 439 15.30 31.93 24.20
N GLY A 440 14.11 31.92 24.82
CA GLY A 440 12.83 32.01 24.11
C GLY A 440 12.87 33.01 22.94
N SER A 441 12.49 32.53 21.76
CA SER A 441 12.60 33.32 20.52
C SER A 441 11.58 34.47 20.54
N ALA A 442 11.97 35.63 20.01
CA ALA A 442 11.07 36.78 19.80
C ALA A 442 10.02 36.56 18.69
N SER A 443 9.94 35.35 18.12
CA SER A 443 9.00 34.98 17.06
C SER A 443 7.63 34.61 17.65
N ASP A 444 6.57 34.98 16.95
CA ASP A 444 5.18 34.72 17.34
C ASP A 444 4.85 33.22 17.35
N HIS A 445 5.52 32.45 16.49
CA HIS A 445 5.35 31.01 16.35
C HIS A 445 6.70 30.33 16.18
N VAL A 446 6.91 29.22 16.89
CA VAL A 446 8.16 28.43 16.81
C VAL A 446 7.80 26.98 16.56
N GLU A 447 8.39 26.40 15.52
CA GLU A 447 8.37 24.97 15.24
C GLU A 447 9.78 24.41 15.33
N VAL A 448 9.98 23.42 16.20
CA VAL A 448 11.28 22.79 16.44
C VAL A 448 11.33 21.47 15.66
N LEU A 449 12.31 21.33 14.78
CA LEU A 449 12.49 20.14 13.93
C LEU A 449 12.97 18.92 14.72
N SER A 450 13.95 19.09 15.60
CA SER A 450 14.41 18.05 16.53
C SER A 450 14.93 18.67 17.81
N LYS A 451 14.35 18.33 18.96
CA LYS A 451 14.74 18.92 20.26
C LYS A 451 16.22 18.71 20.60
N LYS A 452 16.83 17.63 20.11
CA LYS A 452 18.23 17.26 20.38
C LYS A 452 19.14 17.39 19.16
N GLY A 453 18.62 17.89 18.04
CA GLY A 453 19.38 18.06 16.80
C GLY A 453 19.64 16.75 16.05
N ASP A 454 18.74 15.76 16.17
CA ASP A 454 18.77 14.56 15.34
C ASP A 454 18.29 14.89 13.92
N LEU A 455 19.15 14.61 12.92
CA LEU A 455 18.86 14.95 11.53
C LEU A 455 17.78 14.07 10.90
N ARG A 456 17.56 12.84 11.39
CA ARG A 456 16.49 11.98 10.89
C ARG A 456 15.13 12.46 11.39
N GLU A 457 15.04 12.77 12.68
CA GLU A 457 13.86 13.40 13.29
C GLU A 457 13.56 14.75 12.61
N ALA A 458 14.58 15.58 12.41
CA ALA A 458 14.42 16.87 11.75
C ALA A 458 13.89 16.73 10.31
N ALA A 459 14.36 15.75 9.55
CA ALA A 459 13.87 15.46 8.20
C ALA A 459 12.41 14.97 8.22
N ALA A 460 12.07 14.06 9.14
CA ALA A 460 10.72 13.53 9.32
C ALA A 460 9.69 14.66 9.59
N ASN A 461 10.10 15.64 10.41
CA ASN A 461 9.26 16.75 10.84
C ASN A 461 9.20 17.92 9.86
N LEU A 462 10.15 18.04 8.91
CA LEU A 462 10.39 19.24 8.12
C LEU A 462 9.13 19.80 7.43
N PHE A 463 8.49 19.01 6.56
CA PHE A 463 7.34 19.51 5.81
C PHE A 463 6.11 19.76 6.68
N ALA A 464 5.91 18.94 7.73
CA ALA A 464 4.81 19.13 8.66
C ALA A 464 4.97 20.42 9.48
N ALA A 465 6.18 20.72 9.94
CA ALA A 465 6.51 21.95 10.64
C ALA A 465 6.33 23.19 9.75
N ILE A 466 6.83 23.16 8.51
CA ILE A 466 6.64 24.27 7.57
C ILE A 466 5.14 24.49 7.29
N ARG A 467 4.33 23.44 7.17
CA ARG A 467 2.88 23.57 6.98
C ARG A 467 2.17 24.21 8.18
N ARG A 468 2.55 23.85 9.41
CA ARG A 468 1.99 24.48 10.61
C ARG A 468 2.31 25.98 10.67
N LEU A 469 3.54 26.35 10.33
CA LEU A 469 3.91 27.77 10.20
C LEU A 469 3.12 28.46 9.07
N ASP A 470 2.99 27.82 7.91
CA ASP A 470 2.28 28.39 6.76
C ASP A 470 0.78 28.61 7.07
N ALA A 471 0.18 27.71 7.86
CA ALA A 471 -1.20 27.82 8.33
C ALA A 471 -1.42 28.97 9.34
N ALA A 472 -0.37 29.42 10.02
CA ALA A 472 -0.44 30.49 11.02
C ALA A 472 -0.57 31.91 10.40
N LYS A 473 -0.60 32.02 9.05
CA LYS A 473 -0.76 33.31 8.32
C LYS A 473 0.26 34.36 8.75
N LEU A 474 1.53 33.93 8.77
CA LEU A 474 2.68 34.76 9.11
C LEU A 474 3.09 35.62 7.91
N ASP A 475 3.87 36.67 8.16
CA ASP A 475 4.45 37.48 7.08
C ASP A 475 5.73 36.85 6.53
N VAL A 476 6.47 36.10 7.36
CA VAL A 476 7.73 35.45 7.00
C VAL A 476 8.04 34.27 7.93
N ILE A 477 8.67 33.24 7.38
CA ILE A 477 9.29 32.14 8.13
C ILE A 477 10.81 32.31 8.08
N LEU A 478 11.42 32.41 9.25
CA LEU A 478 12.86 32.34 9.42
C LEU A 478 13.24 30.88 9.65
N ALA A 479 14.10 30.31 8.80
CA ALA A 479 14.56 28.94 8.95
C ALA A 479 16.02 28.92 9.40
N GLU A 480 16.33 28.10 10.42
CA GLU A 480 17.70 27.85 10.84
C GLU A 480 18.39 26.86 9.90
N ALA A 481 19.69 27.07 9.67
CA ALA A 481 20.51 26.12 8.94
C ALA A 481 20.79 24.87 9.79
N VAL A 482 20.84 23.71 9.14
CA VAL A 482 21.26 22.44 9.75
C VAL A 482 22.63 22.00 9.23
N PRO A 483 23.40 21.18 9.97
CA PRO A 483 24.66 20.63 9.48
C PRO A 483 24.48 19.84 8.17
N GLU A 484 25.23 20.16 7.12
CA GLU A 484 25.12 19.52 5.80
C GLU A 484 25.86 18.18 5.71
N VAL A 485 25.53 17.26 6.62
CA VAL A 485 25.99 15.87 6.66
C VAL A 485 24.79 14.95 6.72
N GLY A 486 24.88 13.74 6.18
CA GLY A 486 23.76 12.80 6.20
C GLY A 486 22.48 13.41 5.58
N LEU A 487 21.35 13.29 6.30
CA LEU A 487 20.06 13.87 5.89
C LEU A 487 20.02 15.40 5.97
N GLY A 488 20.97 16.04 6.66
CA GLY A 488 21.06 17.50 6.71
C GLY A 488 21.29 18.13 5.33
N ARG A 489 21.97 17.42 4.41
CA ARG A 489 22.06 17.81 2.99
C ARG A 489 20.69 17.85 2.32
N ALA A 490 19.81 16.90 2.63
CA ALA A 490 18.46 16.85 2.09
C ALA A 490 17.60 17.99 2.65
N ILE A 491 17.64 18.19 3.98
CA ILE A 491 16.94 19.30 4.64
C ILE A 491 17.35 20.66 4.03
N MET A 492 18.66 20.92 3.94
CA MET A 492 19.15 22.19 3.38
C MET A 492 18.82 22.36 1.90
N ASP A 493 18.85 21.29 1.09
CA ASP A 493 18.40 21.36 -0.31
C ASP A 493 16.92 21.79 -0.42
N ARG A 494 16.04 21.22 0.42
CA ARG A 494 14.61 21.59 0.44
C ARG A 494 14.40 23.03 0.90
N LEU A 495 15.06 23.44 1.97
CA LEU A 495 14.96 24.80 2.50
C LEU A 495 15.44 25.84 1.48
N ARG A 496 16.56 25.59 0.80
CA ARG A 496 17.08 26.50 -0.24
C ARG A 496 16.09 26.66 -1.39
N ARG A 497 15.56 25.56 -1.92
CA ARG A 497 14.55 25.58 -3.00
C ARG A 497 13.25 26.26 -2.58
N ALA A 498 12.85 26.10 -1.32
CA ALA A 498 11.67 26.77 -0.76
C ALA A 498 11.88 28.28 -0.56
N SER A 499 13.13 28.72 -0.34
CA SER A 499 13.49 30.14 -0.13
C SER A 499 13.72 30.96 -1.41
N HIS A 500 13.93 30.31 -2.56
CA HIS A 500 14.16 31.01 -3.82
C HIS A 500 12.91 31.75 -4.33
N LYS A 501 13.04 33.05 -4.61
CA LYS A 501 12.06 33.85 -5.37
C LYS A 501 12.38 33.76 -6.86
N GLU A 502 11.38 33.57 -7.73
CA GLU A 502 11.56 33.83 -9.16
C GLU A 502 11.75 35.34 -9.37
N GLU A 503 12.85 35.73 -10.00
CA GLU A 503 12.79 36.87 -10.92
C GLU A 503 11.97 36.37 -12.11
N ILE A 504 10.69 36.75 -12.15
CA ILE A 504 9.87 36.54 -13.32
C ILE A 504 10.43 37.52 -14.36
N ASP A 505 11.25 37.04 -15.28
CA ASP A 505 11.53 37.75 -16.53
C ASP A 505 10.18 37.96 -17.22
N THR A 506 9.70 39.20 -17.19
CA THR A 506 8.52 39.70 -17.92
C THR A 506 8.76 39.76 -19.41
#